data_AF-A0A132BT24-F1
#
_entry.id   AF-A0A132BT24-F1
#
_cell.length_a   1.000
_cell.length_b   1.000
_cell.length_c   1.000
_cell.angle_alpha   90.00
_cell.angle_beta   90.00
_cell.angle_gamma   90.00
#
_symmetry.space_group_name_H-M   'P 1'
#
loop_
_entity.id
_entity.type
_entity.pdbx_description
1 polymer ?
#
loop_
_entity_poly.entity_id
_entity_poly.type
_entity_poly.pdbx_seq_one_letter_code
_entity_poly.pdbx_strand_id
1 'polypeptide(L)' 'MGHQTQPIAVRDTTAAKMLDLPATEFHKLVNAGALPKPCNLGHHVRWRVSDIQAILDGHAARPSEDFEL' A
#
# COMPACT_ATOMS: atom_id res chain seq x y z
N MET A 1 -6.93 -4.49 -30.69
CA MET A 1 -7.15 -3.98 -29.32
C MET A 1 -5.81 -4.07 -28.59
N GLY A 2 -5.22 -2.95 -28.18
CA GLY A 2 -3.93 -2.97 -27.49
C GLY A 2 -4.11 -3.40 -26.03
N HIS A 3 -3.37 -4.42 -25.58
CA HIS A 3 -3.38 -4.81 -24.17
C HIS A 3 -2.77 -3.67 -23.34
N GLN A 4 -3.58 -3.02 -22.51
CA GLN A 4 -3.09 -2.04 -21.55
C GLN A 4 -2.40 -2.80 -20.41
N THR A 5 -1.09 -2.64 -20.28
CA THR A 5 -0.35 -3.19 -19.14
C THR A 5 -0.68 -2.36 -17.90
N GLN A 6 -1.28 -2.98 -16.88
CA GLN A 6 -1.52 -2.33 -15.61
C GLN A 6 -0.23 -2.33 -14.76
N PRO A 7 0.10 -1.23 -14.06
CA PRO A 7 1.27 -1.18 -13.22
C PRO A 7 1.10 -2.07 -11.99
N ILE A 8 2.09 -2.93 -11.71
CA ILE A 8 2.09 -3.80 -10.51
C ILE A 8 2.67 -3.09 -9.27
N ALA A 9 3.35 -1.96 -9.46
CA ALA A 9 3.88 -1.13 -8.39
C ALA A 9 3.72 0.35 -8.76
N VAL A 10 3.25 1.16 -7.81
CA VAL A 10 2.83 2.54 -8.05
C VAL A 10 3.46 3.51 -7.05
N ARG A 11 3.49 4.80 -7.40
CA ARG A 11 3.92 5.87 -6.49
C ARG A 11 2.85 6.11 -5.43
N ASP A 12 3.25 6.74 -4.34
CA ASP A 12 2.38 7.22 -3.25
C ASP A 12 1.09 7.89 -3.74
N THR A 13 1.20 8.85 -4.66
CA THR A 13 0.05 9.60 -5.18
C THR A 13 -0.95 8.73 -5.92
N THR A 14 -0.49 7.68 -6.60
CA THR A 14 -1.36 6.72 -7.29
C THR A 14 -1.95 5.73 -6.30
N ALA A 15 -1.16 5.24 -5.35
CA ALA A 15 -1.65 4.39 -4.26
C ALA A 15 -2.75 5.08 -3.45
N ALA A 16 -2.57 6.35 -3.11
CA ALA A 16 -3.56 7.16 -2.40
C ALA A 16 -4.86 7.31 -3.22
N LYS A 17 -4.75 7.61 -4.53
CA LYS A 17 -5.91 7.69 -5.43
C LYS A 17 -6.67 6.38 -5.56
N MET A 18 -5.98 5.24 -5.55
CA MET A 18 -6.65 3.92 -5.58
C MET A 18 -7.56 3.69 -4.37
N LEU A 19 -7.26 4.34 -3.24
CA LEU A 19 -8.05 4.28 -2.01
C LEU A 19 -8.96 5.51 -1.83
N ASP A 20 -9.06 6.38 -2.84
CA ASP A 20 -9.78 7.66 -2.77
C ASP A 20 -9.32 8.57 -1.63
N LEU A 21 -8.00 8.60 -1.37
CA LEU A 21 -7.38 9.40 -0.31
C LEU A 21 -6.49 10.53 -0.86
N PRO A 22 -6.37 11.65 -0.11
CA PRO A 22 -5.24 12.56 -0.28
C PRO A 22 -3.92 11.86 0.04
N ALA A 23 -2.85 12.18 -0.70
CA ALA A 23 -1.53 11.58 -0.50
C ALA A 23 -0.96 11.83 0.92
N THR A 24 -1.28 12.99 1.51
CA THR A 24 -0.90 13.32 2.89
C THR A 24 -1.53 12.37 3.90
N GLU A 25 -2.81 12.03 3.72
CA GLU A 25 -3.52 11.12 4.60
C GLU A 25 -3.03 9.68 4.41
N PHE A 26 -2.79 9.29 3.16
CA PHE A 26 -2.14 8.01 2.85
C PHE A 26 -0.81 7.85 3.60
N HIS A 27 0.07 8.86 3.58
CA HIS A 27 1.33 8.81 4.33
C HIS A 27 1.13 8.72 5.85
N LYS A 28 0.15 9.41 6.43
CA LYS A 28 -0.15 9.28 7.86
C LYS A 28 -0.55 7.85 8.21
N LEU A 29 -1.42 7.24 7.40
CA LEU A 29 -1.86 5.86 7.63
C LEU A 29 -0.73 4.85 7.46
N VAL A 30 0.18 5.05 6.50
CA VAL A 30 1.40 4.24 6.36
C VAL A 30 2.29 4.39 7.61
N ASN A 31 2.49 5.62 8.09
CA ASN A 31 3.31 5.87 9.27
C ASN A 31 2.68 5.33 10.55
N ALA A 32 1.35 5.33 10.65
CA ALA A 32 0.59 4.72 11.74
C ALA A 32 0.52 3.19 11.66
N GLY A 33 1.01 2.57 10.58
CA GLY A 33 0.98 1.12 10.38
C GLY A 33 -0.35 0.55 9.89
N ALA A 34 -1.33 1.40 9.57
CA ALA A 34 -2.63 1.00 9.05
C ALA A 34 -2.59 0.60 7.56
N LEU A 35 -1.61 1.11 6.81
CA LEU A 35 -1.38 0.79 5.40
C LEU A 35 0.00 0.16 5.19
N PRO A 36 0.20 -0.63 4.11
CA PRO A 36 1.46 -1.29 3.86
C PRO A 36 2.59 -0.29 3.66
N LYS A 37 3.78 -0.66 4.16
CA LYS A 37 5.01 0.10 3.93
C LYS A 37 5.44 0.00 2.46
N PRO A 38 6.11 1.03 1.91
CA PRO A 38 6.62 0.95 0.56
C PRO A 38 7.74 -0.08 0.42
N CYS A 39 7.91 -0.56 -0.81
CA CYS A 39 9.05 -1.33 -1.26
C CYS A 39 10.11 -0.42 -1.86
N ASN A 40 11.37 -0.70 -1.56
CA ASN A 40 12.52 -0.08 -2.20
C ASN A 40 12.89 -0.85 -3.48
N LEU A 41 12.72 -0.21 -4.63
CA LEU A 41 13.15 -0.70 -5.95
C LEU A 41 14.34 0.15 -6.40
N GLY A 42 15.48 -0.04 -5.75
CA GLY A 42 16.67 0.79 -5.94
C GLY A 42 16.40 2.23 -5.50
N HIS A 43 16.46 3.18 -6.44
CA HIS A 43 16.26 4.61 -6.17
C HIS A 43 14.76 5.01 -6.15
N HIS A 44 13.87 4.03 -6.24
CA HIS A 44 12.43 4.26 -6.31
C HIS A 44 11.71 3.61 -5.14
N VAL A 45 10.93 4.42 -4.43
CA VAL A 45 10.00 3.98 -3.40
C VAL A 45 8.63 3.77 -4.07
N ARG A 46 8.07 2.55 -3.95
CA ARG A 46 6.79 2.18 -4.58
C ARG A 46 5.95 1.30 -3.66
N TRP A 47 4.64 1.33 -3.86
CA TRP A 47 3.72 0.39 -3.22
C TRP A 47 3.28 -0.65 -4.22
N ARG A 48 3.26 -1.92 -3.83
CA ARG A 48 2.68 -2.97 -4.66
C ARG A 48 1.17 -2.82 -4.67
N VAL A 49 0.59 -2.94 -5.86
CA VAL A 49 -0.88 -2.86 -6.02
C VAL A 49 -1.58 -3.99 -5.26
N SER A 50 -1.00 -5.19 -5.25
CA SER A 50 -1.52 -6.35 -4.50
C SER A 50 -1.62 -6.07 -3.00
N ASP A 51 -0.62 -5.43 -2.42
CA ASP A 51 -0.55 -5.18 -0.98
C ASP A 51 -1.60 -4.13 -0.58
N ILE A 52 -1.85 -3.13 -1.44
CA ILE A 52 -2.91 -2.14 -1.25
C ILE A 52 -4.29 -2.81 -1.32
N GLN A 53 -4.53 -3.69 -2.30
CA GLN A 53 -5.79 -4.41 -2.45
C GLN A 53 -6.07 -5.33 -1.26
N ALA A 54 -5.05 -6.06 -0.79
CA ALA A 54 -5.17 -6.96 0.36
C ALA A 54 -5.66 -6.28 1.65
N ILE A 55 -5.45 -4.97 1.81
CA ILE A 55 -6.00 -4.21 2.94
C ILE A 55 -7.53 -4.19 2.91
N LEU A 56 -8.13 -3.98 1.73
CA LEU A 56 -9.58 -3.91 1.56
C LEU A 56 -10.23 -5.28 1.72
N ASP A 57 -9.55 -6.33 1.26
CA ASP A 57 -10.01 -7.72 1.38
C ASP A 57 -9.85 -8.30 2.81
N GLY A 58 -9.43 -7.48 3.79
CA GLY A 58 -9.22 -7.90 5.17
C GLY A 58 -8.06 -8.87 5.37
N HIS A 59 -7.20 -9.02 4.36
CA HIS A 59 -5.96 -9.82 4.38
C HIS A 59 -4.74 -8.99 4.79
N ALA A 60 -4.96 -7.74 5.22
CA ALA A 60 -3.95 -6.96 5.93
C ALA A 60 -3.40 -7.84 7.05
N ALA A 61 -2.14 -8.27 6.93
CA ALA A 61 -1.46 -9.03 7.95
C ALA A 61 -1.63 -8.28 9.27
N ARG A 62 -2.47 -8.82 10.17
CA ARG A 62 -2.60 -8.27 11.52
C ARG A 62 -1.20 -8.30 12.11
N PRO A 63 -0.69 -7.20 12.69
CA PRO A 63 0.48 -7.34 13.54
C PRO A 63 0.14 -8.40 14.58
N SER A 64 0.95 -9.44 14.65
CA SER A 64 0.90 -10.42 15.74
C SER A 64 1.26 -9.67 17.02
N GLU A 65 0.23 -9.16 17.70
CA GLU A 65 0.32 -8.76 19.10
C GLU A 65 0.49 -10.07 19.89
N ASP A 66 1.73 -10.51 20.01
CA ASP A 66 2.13 -11.52 20.98
C ASP A 66 2.10 -10.83 22.35
N PHE A 67 0.92 -10.79 22.98
CA PHE A 67 0.82 -10.49 24.40
C PHE A 67 1.23 -11.76 25.16
N GLU A 68 2.50 -11.84 25.57
CA GLU A 68 2.91 -12.77 26.63
C GLU A 68 2.21 -12.36 27.94
N LEU A 69 1.45 -13.29 28.53
CA LEU A 69 0.75 -13.17 29.80
C LEU A 69 1.61 -13.70 30.95
#